data_AF-A0A7J8U8F5-F1
#
_entry.id   AF-A0A7J8U8F5-F1
#
_cell.length_a   1.000
_cell.length_b   1.000
_cell.length_c   1.000
_cell.angle_alpha   90.00
_cell.angle_beta   90.00
_cell.angle_gamma   90.00
#
_symmetry.space_group_name_H-M   'P 1'
#
loop_
_entity.id
_entity.type
_entity.pdbx_description
1 polymer ?
#
loop_
_entity_poly.entity_id
_entity_poly.type
_entity_poly.pdbx_seq_one_letter_code
_entity_poly.pdbx_strand_id
1 'polypeptide(L)'
;MTSLAVGSLVWVEDPDIAWIDGEVVQVNGEDIKVLCTSGKTVVVKASNLYPKDAEAPPCGVDDMTKLAYLHEPGVLQNLRSRYDMNEIYTYTGNILIAVNPFRKLPHLYDSHMMAQYKGAAFGELSPHPFAVADAAYRLMINEGISQSILVSGESGAGKTESTKLLMQYLAYMGGRAAAEGRTVEQQVLESNPVLEAFGNAKTVRNNNSR
;
A
#
# COMPACT_ATOMS: atom_id res chain seq x y z
N MET A 1 -7.64 -27.69 -0.15
CA MET A 1 -7.02 -27.75 1.19
C MET A 1 -5.61 -28.26 1.00
N THR A 2 -4.63 -27.38 1.19
CA THR A 2 -3.21 -27.74 1.22
C THR A 2 -2.98 -28.69 2.40
N SER A 3 -2.47 -29.90 2.15
CA SER A 3 -2.19 -30.85 3.22
C SER A 3 -0.98 -30.36 4.02
N LEU A 4 -1.21 -29.87 5.24
CA LEU A 4 -0.15 -29.50 6.17
C LEU A 4 0.58 -30.77 6.61
N ALA A 5 1.88 -30.84 6.31
CA ALA A 5 2.76 -31.94 6.70
C ALA A 5 3.79 -31.46 7.73
N VAL A 6 4.40 -32.40 8.46
CA VAL A 6 5.56 -32.10 9.30
C VAL A 6 6.65 -31.48 8.43
N GLY A 7 7.23 -30.37 8.88
CA GLY A 7 8.17 -29.54 8.13
C GLY A 7 7.55 -28.42 7.29
N SER A 8 6.22 -28.33 7.21
CA SER A 8 5.55 -27.21 6.52
C SER A 8 5.74 -25.91 7.29
N LEU A 9 6.09 -24.83 6.58
CA LEU A 9 6.12 -23.48 7.13
C LEU A 9 4.71 -22.89 7.15
N VAL A 10 4.34 -22.32 8.29
CA VAL A 10 3.00 -21.79 8.53
C VAL A 10 3.06 -20.48 9.31
N TRP A 11 1.98 -19.71 9.20
CA TRP A 11 1.67 -18.57 10.04
C TRP A 11 0.68 -18.98 11.12
N VAL A 12 0.94 -18.48 12.33
CA VAL A 12 0.10 -18.66 13.52
C VAL A 12 -0.25 -17.27 14.05
N GLU A 13 -1.49 -17.11 14.51
CA GLU A 13 -1.92 -15.87 15.18
C GLU A 13 -1.15 -15.69 16.50
N ASP A 14 -0.65 -14.48 16.74
CA ASP A 14 0.03 -14.10 17.97
C ASP A 14 -0.65 -12.86 18.58
N PRO A 15 -0.98 -12.87 19.89
CA PRO A 15 -1.68 -11.74 20.53
C PRO A 15 -0.93 -10.41 20.50
N ASP A 16 0.40 -10.43 20.44
CA ASP A 16 1.23 -9.24 20.57
C ASP A 16 1.65 -8.67 19.21
N ILE A 17 1.97 -9.55 18.25
CA ILE A 17 2.50 -9.16 16.92
C ILE A 17 1.59 -9.53 15.75
N ALA A 18 0.34 -9.91 16.03
CA ALA A 18 -0.69 -10.39 15.10
C ALA A 18 -0.37 -11.74 14.45
N TRP A 19 0.79 -11.88 13.80
CA TRP A 19 1.18 -13.11 13.10
C TRP A 19 2.65 -13.46 13.36
N ILE A 20 2.90 -14.72 13.67
CA ILE A 20 4.24 -15.29 13.81
C ILE A 20 4.40 -16.49 12.90
N ASP A 21 5.56 -16.62 12.28
CA ASP A 21 5.88 -17.80 11.47
C ASP A 21 6.41 -18.95 12.34
N GLY A 22 6.23 -20.16 11.84
CA GLY A 22 6.71 -21.36 12.49
C GLY A 22 6.72 -22.56 11.56
N GLU A 23 7.26 -23.66 12.09
CA GLU A 23 7.34 -24.94 11.40
C GLU A 23 6.46 -25.97 12.10
N VAL A 24 5.69 -26.73 11.31
CA VAL A 24 4.87 -27.82 11.82
C VAL A 24 5.78 -28.96 12.30
N VAL A 25 5.75 -29.25 13.60
CA VAL A 25 6.56 -30.33 14.20
C VAL A 25 5.77 -31.62 14.40
N GLN A 26 4.46 -31.54 14.57
CA GLN A 26 3.60 -32.70 14.78
C GLN A 26 2.17 -32.44 14.30
N VAL A 27 1.55 -33.45 13.69
CA VAL A 27 0.14 -33.41 13.24
C VAL A 27 -0.62 -34.52 13.96
N ASN A 28 -1.57 -34.14 14.82
CA ASN A 28 -2.42 -35.05 15.59
C ASN A 28 -3.90 -34.85 15.19
N GLY A 29 -4.26 -35.26 13.98
CA GLY A 29 -5.61 -35.03 13.44
C GLY A 29 -5.85 -33.54 13.18
N GLU A 30 -6.79 -32.92 13.91
CA GLU A 30 -7.07 -31.49 13.79
C GLU A 30 -6.09 -30.60 14.56
N ASP A 31 -5.43 -31.15 15.59
CA ASP A 31 -4.49 -30.41 16.42
C ASP A 31 -3.08 -30.50 15.85
N ILE A 32 -2.52 -29.35 15.50
CA ILE A 32 -1.20 -29.22 14.90
C ILE A 32 -0.28 -28.51 15.87
N LYS A 33 0.86 -29.13 16.16
CA LYS A 33 1.91 -28.56 16.98
C LYS A 33 2.90 -27.81 16.08
N VAL A 34 3.11 -26.53 16.35
CA VAL A 34 3.97 -25.64 15.58
C VAL A 34 5.07 -25.08 16.47
N LEU A 35 6.31 -25.17 16.01
CA LEU A 35 7.46 -24.49 16.62
C LEU A 35 7.58 -23.10 15.97
N CYS A 36 7.20 -22.06 16.69
CA CYS A 36 7.32 -20.68 16.24
C CYS A 36 8.78 -20.22 16.21
N THR A 37 9.09 -19.23 15.38
CA THR A 37 10.41 -18.58 15.32
C THR A 37 10.84 -17.90 16.62
N SER A 38 9.88 -17.58 17.51
CA SER A 38 10.16 -17.13 18.88
C SER A 38 10.74 -18.22 19.79
N GLY A 39 10.81 -19.47 19.34
CA GLY A 39 11.21 -20.63 20.14
C GLY A 39 10.09 -21.23 20.97
N LYS A 40 8.90 -20.59 21.01
CA LYS A 40 7.71 -21.14 21.67
C LYS A 40 7.09 -22.23 20.80
N THR A 41 6.57 -23.27 21.43
CA THR A 41 5.79 -24.30 20.75
C THR A 41 4.32 -24.16 21.12
N VAL A 42 3.46 -24.06 20.11
CA VAL A 42 2.02 -23.88 20.27
C VAL A 42 1.26 -25.04 19.64
N VAL A 43 0.10 -25.37 20.20
CA VAL A 43 -0.84 -26.34 19.61
C VAL A 43 -2.05 -25.56 19.14
N VAL A 44 -2.31 -25.63 17.84
CA VAL A 44 -3.37 -24.88 17.17
C VAL A 44 -4.12 -25.78 16.21
N LYS A 45 -5.40 -25.45 15.98
CA LYS A 45 -6.20 -26.20 15.02
C LYS A 45 -5.72 -25.94 13.60
N ALA A 46 -5.80 -26.95 12.74
CA ALA A 46 -5.47 -26.85 11.33
C ALA A 46 -6.22 -25.71 10.61
N SER A 47 -7.44 -25.37 11.06
CA SER A 47 -8.25 -24.27 10.52
C SER A 47 -7.68 -22.87 10.79
N ASN A 48 -6.81 -22.73 11.79
CA ASN A 48 -6.25 -21.45 12.24
C ASN A 48 -4.81 -21.26 11.74
N LEU A 49 -4.35 -22.14 10.85
CA LEU A 49 -3.04 -22.07 10.24
C LEU A 49 -3.15 -21.58 8.81
N TYR A 50 -2.24 -20.68 8.44
CA TYR A 50 -2.08 -20.23 7.07
C TYR A 50 -0.73 -20.70 6.54
N PRO A 51 -0.64 -21.20 5.29
CA PRO A 51 0.64 -21.62 4.74
C PRO A 51 1.59 -20.43 4.57
N LYS A 52 2.88 -20.62 4.84
CA LYS A 52 3.91 -19.63 4.56
C LYS A 52 4.65 -20.02 3.28
N ASP A 53 4.76 -19.08 2.36
CA ASP A 53 5.56 -19.25 1.16
C ASP A 53 7.05 -19.17 1.52
N ALA A 54 7.78 -20.25 1.24
CA ALA A 54 9.22 -20.36 1.48
C ALA A 54 10.05 -19.67 0.38
N GLU A 55 9.46 -19.46 -0.81
CA GLU A 55 10.12 -18.89 -1.99
C GLU A 55 9.81 -17.40 -2.18
N ALA A 56 9.01 -16.82 -1.28
CA ALA A 56 8.66 -15.41 -1.33
C ALA A 56 9.92 -14.52 -1.30
N PRO A 57 10.04 -13.53 -2.19
CA PRO A 57 11.19 -12.62 -2.21
C PRO A 57 11.38 -11.91 -0.86
N PRO A 58 12.62 -11.79 -0.34
CA PRO A 58 12.88 -11.11 0.93
C PRO A 58 12.40 -9.65 0.95
N CYS A 59 12.45 -9.00 -0.21
CA CYS A 59 12.01 -7.62 -0.42
C CYS A 59 10.48 -7.48 -0.64
N GLY A 60 9.74 -8.59 -0.65
CA GLY A 60 8.35 -8.60 -1.07
C GLY A 60 8.16 -8.34 -2.56
N VAL A 61 6.90 -8.18 -2.96
CA VAL A 61 6.46 -7.97 -4.34
C VAL A 61 5.75 -6.63 -4.47
N ASP A 62 5.99 -5.97 -5.61
CA ASP A 62 5.36 -4.69 -5.98
C ASP A 62 3.85 -4.82 -6.20
N ASP A 63 3.36 -6.00 -6.58
CA ASP A 63 1.93 -6.31 -6.72
C ASP A 63 1.61 -7.60 -5.96
N MET A 64 0.75 -7.48 -4.95
CA MET A 64 0.38 -8.59 -4.08
C MET A 64 -0.49 -9.66 -4.77
N THR A 65 -0.97 -9.41 -5.99
CA THR A 65 -1.57 -10.49 -6.81
C THR A 65 -0.56 -11.56 -7.21
N LYS A 66 0.75 -11.29 -7.08
CA LYS A 66 1.85 -12.23 -7.34
C LYS A 66 2.17 -13.14 -6.15
N LEU A 67 1.55 -12.93 -4.99
CA LEU A 67 1.76 -13.79 -3.82
C LEU A 67 1.17 -15.19 -4.05
N ALA A 68 1.90 -16.23 -3.64
CA ALA A 68 1.40 -17.60 -3.70
C ALA A 68 0.12 -17.79 -2.88
N TYR A 69 0.03 -17.09 -1.74
CA TYR A 69 -1.11 -17.14 -0.84
C TYR A 69 -1.59 -15.72 -0.50
N LEU A 70 -2.81 -15.39 -0.94
CA LEU A 70 -3.45 -14.11 -0.65
C LEU A 70 -4.33 -14.20 0.61
N HIS A 71 -3.66 -14.31 1.76
CA HIS A 71 -4.28 -14.27 3.08
C HIS A 71 -3.64 -13.17 3.94
N GLU A 72 -4.27 -12.84 5.06
CA GLU A 72 -3.89 -11.73 5.95
C GLU A 72 -2.40 -11.74 6.35
N PRO A 73 -1.78 -12.86 6.84
CA PRO A 73 -0.37 -12.83 7.21
C PRO A 73 0.58 -12.58 6.03
N GLY A 74 0.23 -13.03 4.82
CA GLY A 74 1.06 -12.86 3.63
C GLY A 74 1.04 -11.41 3.16
N VAL A 75 -0.14 -10.79 3.16
CA VAL A 75 -0.32 -9.36 2.86
C VAL A 75 0.43 -8.50 3.88
N LEU A 76 0.27 -8.78 5.18
CA LEU A 76 0.94 -8.03 6.24
C LEU A 76 2.46 -8.13 6.14
N GLN A 77 2.99 -9.34 5.93
CA GLN A 77 4.43 -9.56 5.77
C GLN A 77 4.99 -8.83 4.55
N ASN A 78 4.28 -8.86 3.42
CA ASN A 78 4.71 -8.15 2.21
C ASN A 78 4.79 -6.64 2.42
N LEU A 79 3.74 -6.05 3.01
CA LEU A 79 3.71 -4.61 3.32
C LEU A 79 4.82 -4.23 4.31
N ARG A 80 5.08 -5.06 5.31
CA ARG A 80 6.17 -4.84 6.28
C ARG A 80 7.54 -4.87 5.62
N SER A 81 7.86 -5.92 4.85
CA SER A 81 9.14 -6.05 4.15
C SER A 81 9.41 -4.85 3.24
N ARG A 82 8.40 -4.40 2.49
CA ARG A 82 8.50 -3.23 1.61
C ARG A 82 8.71 -1.94 2.40
N TYR A 83 7.92 -1.74 3.45
CA TYR A 83 8.01 -0.57 4.31
C TYR A 83 9.40 -0.42 4.95
N ASP A 84 10.00 -1.52 5.40
CA ASP A 84 11.34 -1.53 6.02
C ASP A 84 12.45 -1.11 5.04
N MET A 85 12.22 -1.23 3.73
CA MET A 85 13.13 -0.73 2.69
C MET A 85 12.72 0.64 2.14
N ASN A 86 11.71 1.28 2.74
CA ASN A 86 11.16 2.58 2.34
C ASN A 86 10.32 2.56 1.06
N GLU A 87 9.90 1.37 0.63
CA GLU A 87 8.93 1.16 -0.45
C GLU A 87 7.51 1.24 0.12
N ILE A 88 6.98 2.46 0.19
CA ILE A 88 5.72 2.74 0.91
C ILE A 88 4.46 2.47 0.08
N TYR A 89 4.64 2.17 -1.21
CA TYR A 89 3.57 1.94 -2.17
C TYR A 89 3.63 0.50 -2.67
N THR A 90 2.46 -0.14 -2.73
CA THR A 90 2.31 -1.52 -3.18
C THR A 90 0.99 -1.69 -3.91
N TYR A 91 0.98 -2.35 -5.07
CA TYR A 91 -0.24 -2.68 -5.78
C TYR A 91 -0.93 -3.91 -5.16
N THR A 92 -2.25 -3.95 -5.32
CA THR A 92 -3.06 -5.16 -5.24
C THR A 92 -4.06 -5.12 -6.40
N GLY A 93 -3.61 -5.63 -7.55
CA GLY A 93 -4.30 -5.46 -8.82
C GLY A 93 -4.45 -3.98 -9.16
N ASN A 94 -5.69 -3.51 -9.28
CA ASN A 94 -5.98 -2.11 -9.66
C ASN A 94 -5.97 -1.13 -8.47
N ILE A 95 -5.69 -1.61 -7.25
CA ILE A 95 -5.67 -0.78 -6.04
C ILE A 95 -4.21 -0.48 -5.68
N LEU A 96 -3.95 0.78 -5.30
CA LEU A 96 -2.67 1.19 -4.72
C LEU A 96 -2.81 1.30 -3.20
N ILE A 97 -2.04 0.48 -2.47
CA ILE A 97 -1.90 0.58 -1.03
C ILE A 97 -0.72 1.52 -0.72
N ALA A 98 -0.97 2.48 0.17
CA ALA A 98 0.02 3.42 0.66
C ALA A 98 0.16 3.29 2.18
N VAL A 99 1.37 3.06 2.67
CA VAL A 99 1.69 2.99 4.11
C VAL A 99 2.41 4.28 4.50
N ASN A 100 1.85 5.04 5.45
CA ASN A 100 2.42 6.33 5.85
C ASN A 100 3.81 6.14 6.50
N PRO A 101 4.90 6.69 5.93
CA PRO A 101 6.26 6.53 6.47
C PRO A 101 6.58 7.43 7.67
N PHE A 102 5.67 8.32 8.06
CA PHE A 102 5.87 9.33 9.13
C PHE A 102 7.12 10.20 8.98
N ARG A 103 7.66 10.28 7.76
CA ARG A 103 8.84 11.07 7.38
C ARG A 103 8.72 11.48 5.92
N LYS A 104 9.45 12.52 5.53
CA LYS A 104 9.45 12.99 4.14
C LYS A 104 10.33 12.09 3.28
N LEU A 105 9.84 11.69 2.12
CA LEU A 105 10.56 10.96 1.07
C LEU A 105 10.56 11.81 -0.22
N PRO A 106 11.36 12.91 -0.27
CA PRO A 106 11.24 13.89 -1.35
C PRO A 106 11.59 13.33 -2.74
N HIS A 107 12.44 12.31 -2.81
CA HIS A 107 12.84 11.65 -4.07
C HIS A 107 11.68 10.92 -4.77
N LEU A 108 10.54 10.71 -4.09
CA LEU A 108 9.36 10.08 -4.69
C LEU A 108 8.47 11.06 -5.47
N TYR A 109 8.61 12.37 -5.25
CA TYR A 109 7.60 13.34 -5.69
C TYR A 109 8.16 14.50 -6.51
N ASP A 110 9.37 14.36 -7.04
CA ASP A 110 9.97 15.37 -7.87
C ASP A 110 9.39 15.38 -9.29
N SER A 111 9.70 16.44 -10.04
CA SER A 111 9.29 16.57 -11.44
C SER A 111 9.89 15.49 -12.34
N HIS A 112 11.03 14.92 -11.96
CA HIS A 112 11.65 13.85 -12.71
C HIS A 112 10.78 12.58 -12.64
N MET A 113 10.28 12.25 -11.44
CA MET A 113 9.37 11.14 -11.21
C MET A 113 8.06 11.33 -12.00
N MET A 114 7.49 12.54 -11.97
CA MET A 114 6.29 12.83 -12.78
C MET A 114 6.53 12.62 -14.28
N ALA A 115 7.72 12.98 -14.78
CA ALA A 115 8.07 12.75 -16.19
C ALA A 115 8.26 11.27 -16.53
N GLN A 116 8.75 10.44 -15.60
CA GLN A 116 8.89 8.99 -15.82
C GLN A 116 7.54 8.29 -15.92
N TYR A 117 6.56 8.65 -15.08
CA TYR A 117 5.23 8.03 -15.10
C TYR A 117 4.34 8.50 -16.25
N LYS A 118 4.70 9.60 -16.92
CA LYS A 118 3.92 10.16 -18.03
C LYS A 118 3.85 9.18 -19.20
N GLY A 119 2.67 8.62 -19.41
CA GLY A 119 2.39 7.68 -20.50
C GLY A 119 2.87 6.25 -20.28
N ALA A 120 3.46 5.94 -19.12
CA ALA A 120 3.84 4.56 -18.77
C ALA A 120 2.59 3.68 -18.60
N ALA A 121 2.65 2.42 -19.00
CA ALA A 121 1.53 1.50 -18.76
C ALA A 121 1.37 1.23 -17.26
N PHE A 122 0.12 1.03 -16.81
CA PHE A 122 -0.14 0.73 -15.41
C PHE A 122 0.53 -0.62 -15.04
N GLY A 123 1.33 -0.62 -13.97
CA GLY A 123 2.11 -1.79 -13.55
C GLY A 123 3.43 -2.02 -14.30
N GLU A 124 3.78 -1.17 -15.28
CA GLU A 124 5.09 -1.22 -15.96
C GLU A 124 6.20 -0.69 -15.05
N LEU A 125 5.92 0.41 -14.36
CA LEU A 125 6.80 1.00 -13.35
C LEU A 125 6.36 0.58 -11.95
N SER A 126 7.22 0.85 -10.96
CA SER A 126 6.97 0.58 -9.56
C SER A 126 5.66 1.21 -9.04
N PRO A 127 5.11 0.73 -7.92
CA PRO A 127 3.87 1.26 -7.39
C PRO A 127 3.95 2.74 -7.03
N HIS A 128 3.07 3.56 -7.59
CA HIS A 128 3.09 5.00 -7.33
C HIS A 128 1.74 5.68 -7.58
N PRO A 129 1.38 6.74 -6.82
CA PRO A 129 0.17 7.53 -7.07
C PRO A 129 0.10 8.11 -8.49
N PHE A 130 1.27 8.44 -9.07
CA PHE A 130 1.35 8.98 -10.42
C PHE A 130 0.92 7.97 -11.48
N ALA A 131 1.17 6.67 -11.29
CA ALA A 131 0.66 5.64 -12.19
C ALA A 131 -0.89 5.58 -12.18
N VAL A 132 -1.51 5.72 -11.00
CA VAL A 132 -2.97 5.76 -10.85
C VAL A 132 -3.55 7.00 -11.53
N ALA A 133 -2.94 8.16 -11.30
CA ALA A 133 -3.38 9.41 -11.92
C ALA A 133 -3.19 9.41 -13.44
N ASP A 134 -2.07 8.89 -13.95
CA ASP A 134 -1.79 8.77 -15.38
C ASP A 134 -2.78 7.84 -16.08
N ALA A 135 -3.03 6.66 -15.50
CA ALA A 135 -4.00 5.71 -16.03
C ALA A 135 -5.41 6.34 -16.11
N ALA A 136 -5.86 7.00 -15.03
CA ALA A 136 -7.14 7.70 -15.02
C ALA A 136 -7.19 8.84 -16.06
N TYR A 137 -6.14 9.66 -16.15
CA TYR A 137 -6.06 10.74 -17.12
C TYR A 137 -6.14 10.23 -18.56
N ARG A 138 -5.37 9.20 -18.90
CA ARG A 138 -5.37 8.62 -20.26
C ARG A 138 -6.68 7.94 -20.60
N LEU A 139 -7.30 7.20 -19.68
CA LEU A 139 -8.63 6.64 -19.89
C LEU A 139 -9.67 7.73 -20.17
N MET A 140 -9.64 8.82 -19.40
CA MET A 140 -10.52 9.97 -19.63
C MET A 140 -10.36 10.56 -21.03
N ILE A 141 -9.12 10.75 -21.50
CA ILE A 141 -8.83 11.35 -22.81
C ILE A 141 -9.17 10.38 -23.96
N ASN A 142 -8.85 9.10 -23.81
CA ASN A 142 -9.02 8.11 -24.88
C ASN A 142 -10.48 7.67 -25.04
N GLU A 143 -11.21 7.50 -23.94
CA GLU A 143 -12.59 7.01 -23.95
C GLU A 143 -13.62 8.16 -23.95
N GLY A 144 -13.22 9.37 -23.56
CA GLY A 144 -14.12 10.51 -23.40
C GLY A 144 -15.09 10.36 -22.22
N ILE A 145 -14.78 9.48 -21.26
CA ILE A 145 -15.63 9.17 -20.10
C ILE A 145 -14.97 9.72 -18.82
N SER A 146 -15.80 10.32 -17.95
CA SER A 146 -15.34 10.84 -16.65
C SER A 146 -14.79 9.72 -15.76
N GLN A 147 -13.67 10.00 -15.09
CA GLN A 147 -12.98 9.05 -14.20
C GLN A 147 -13.09 9.50 -12.74
N SER A 148 -12.94 8.54 -11.82
CA SER A 148 -12.92 8.82 -10.38
C SER A 148 -11.78 8.06 -9.71
N ILE A 149 -11.10 8.72 -8.77
CA ILE A 149 -10.07 8.11 -7.92
C ILE A 149 -10.56 8.21 -6.48
N LEU A 150 -10.80 7.05 -5.84
CA LEU A 150 -11.22 6.98 -4.44
C LEU A 150 -10.00 6.85 -3.53
N VAL A 151 -9.77 7.83 -2.67
CA VAL A 151 -8.72 7.77 -1.63
C VAL A 151 -9.38 7.49 -0.27
N SER A 152 -9.17 6.28 0.25
CA SER A 152 -9.72 5.82 1.52
C SER A 152 -8.64 5.47 2.54
N GLY A 153 -9.03 5.34 3.81
CA GLY A 153 -8.12 5.03 4.92
C GLY A 153 -8.54 5.68 6.23
N GLU A 154 -7.99 5.20 7.34
CA GLU A 154 -8.27 5.74 8.66
C GLU A 154 -7.75 7.18 8.86
N SER A 155 -8.12 7.82 9.97
CA SER A 155 -7.54 9.11 10.36
C SER A 155 -6.03 8.94 10.59
N GLY A 156 -5.22 9.81 9.97
CA GLY A 156 -3.75 9.75 10.04
C GLY A 156 -3.08 8.89 8.96
N ALA A 157 -3.85 8.18 8.12
CA ALA A 157 -3.30 7.32 7.07
C ALA A 157 -2.60 8.07 5.91
N GLY A 158 -2.71 9.40 5.83
CA GLY A 158 -2.08 10.20 4.78
C GLY A 158 -2.96 10.52 3.58
N LYS A 159 -4.29 10.33 3.68
CA LYS A 159 -5.26 10.60 2.59
C LYS A 159 -5.07 11.98 1.94
N THR A 160 -5.01 13.05 2.75
CA THR A 160 -4.86 14.42 2.27
C THR A 160 -3.60 14.62 1.44
N GLU A 161 -2.47 14.04 1.88
CA GLU A 161 -1.19 14.15 1.17
C GLU A 161 -1.21 13.34 -0.13
N SER A 162 -1.78 12.13 -0.12
CA SER A 162 -2.00 11.36 -1.35
C SER A 162 -2.88 12.10 -2.35
N THR A 163 -3.96 12.76 -1.89
CA THR A 163 -4.81 13.59 -2.76
C THR A 163 -4.06 14.77 -3.35
N LYS A 164 -3.20 15.46 -2.57
CA LYS A 164 -2.35 16.55 -3.08
C LYS A 164 -1.45 16.06 -4.21
N LEU A 165 -0.77 14.93 -4.03
CA LEU A 165 0.10 14.34 -5.05
C LEU A 165 -0.65 13.99 -6.34
N LEU A 166 -1.84 13.39 -6.24
CA LEU A 166 -2.69 13.10 -7.39
C LEU A 166 -3.07 14.37 -8.15
N MET A 167 -3.47 15.43 -7.44
CA MET A 167 -3.84 16.71 -8.05
C MET A 167 -2.65 17.39 -8.72
N GLN A 168 -1.47 17.36 -8.09
CA GLN A 168 -0.23 17.89 -8.67
C GLN A 168 0.10 17.20 -9.99
N TYR A 169 0.02 15.87 -10.02
CA TYR A 169 0.28 15.11 -11.25
C TYR A 169 -0.74 15.42 -12.36
N LEU A 170 -2.04 15.49 -12.04
CA LEU A 170 -3.08 15.84 -13.02
C LEU A 170 -2.89 17.27 -13.56
N ALA A 171 -2.48 18.22 -12.73
CA ALA A 171 -2.17 19.57 -13.16
C ALA A 171 -0.94 19.62 -14.09
N TYR A 172 0.10 18.85 -13.76
CA TYR A 172 1.28 18.65 -14.63
C TYR A 172 0.88 18.11 -16.01
N MET A 173 0.00 17.10 -16.05
CA MET A 173 -0.51 16.53 -17.31
C MET A 173 -1.38 17.50 -18.11
N GLY A 174 -2.17 18.34 -17.43
CA GLY A 174 -3.03 19.34 -18.04
C GLY A 174 -2.30 20.55 -18.66
N GLY A 175 -0.98 20.63 -18.55
CA GLY A 175 -0.15 21.58 -19.32
C GLY A 175 -0.28 23.06 -18.93
N ARG A 176 -0.99 23.41 -17.85
CA ARG A 176 -1.12 24.80 -17.37
C ARG A 176 0.02 25.20 -16.42
N ALA A 177 1.25 24.92 -16.81
CA ALA A 177 2.42 25.16 -15.96
C ALA A 177 2.95 26.61 -16.01
N ALA A 178 2.63 27.45 -17.00
CA ALA A 178 3.34 28.74 -17.12
C ALA A 178 2.69 29.86 -17.97
N ALA A 179 1.39 29.80 -18.27
CA ALA A 179 0.71 30.94 -18.88
C ALA A 179 -0.14 31.63 -17.80
N GLU A 180 0.32 32.81 -17.35
CA GLU A 180 -0.43 33.73 -16.47
C GLU A 180 -0.45 33.40 -14.96
N GLY A 181 0.72 33.36 -14.33
CA GLY A 181 0.93 33.83 -12.94
C GLY A 181 0.31 33.04 -11.78
N ARG A 182 -0.67 32.15 -12.01
CA ARG A 182 -1.21 31.19 -11.04
C ARG A 182 -1.67 29.94 -11.77
N THR A 183 -1.01 28.82 -11.52
CA THR A 183 -1.43 27.53 -12.09
C THR A 183 -2.72 27.07 -11.40
N VAL A 184 -3.55 26.26 -12.07
CA VAL A 184 -4.73 25.63 -11.44
C VAL A 184 -4.30 24.80 -10.22
N GLU A 185 -3.11 24.21 -10.28
CA GLU A 185 -2.43 23.56 -9.16
C GLU A 185 -2.30 24.50 -7.95
N GLN A 186 -1.76 25.71 -8.13
CA GLN A 186 -1.67 26.70 -7.05
C GLN A 186 -3.04 27.07 -6.51
N GLN A 187 -4.06 27.27 -7.35
CA GLN A 187 -5.39 27.65 -6.86
C GLN A 187 -6.06 26.53 -6.04
N VAL A 188 -5.92 25.27 -6.46
CA VAL A 188 -6.44 24.11 -5.71
C VAL A 188 -5.64 23.90 -4.42
N LEU A 189 -4.30 23.99 -4.48
CA LEU A 189 -3.43 23.85 -3.30
C LEU A 189 -3.58 25.00 -2.31
N GLU A 190 -3.77 26.24 -2.77
CA GLU A 190 -4.01 27.43 -1.94
C GLU A 190 -5.39 27.42 -1.27
N SER A 191 -6.35 26.67 -1.83
CA SER A 191 -7.64 26.45 -1.16
C SER A 191 -7.53 25.50 0.04
N ASN A 192 -6.50 24.63 0.07
CA ASN A 192 -6.33 23.65 1.14
C ASN A 192 -6.09 24.32 2.50
N PRO A 193 -5.17 25.29 2.70
CA PRO A 193 -5.01 25.97 3.99
C PRO A 193 -6.31 26.55 4.55
N VAL A 194 -7.18 27.11 3.69
CA VAL A 194 -8.48 27.64 4.11
C VAL A 194 -9.41 26.49 4.51
N LEU A 195 -9.56 25.47 3.65
CA LEU A 195 -10.42 24.32 3.94
C LEU A 195 -9.93 23.51 5.14
N GLU A 196 -8.62 23.42 5.36
CA GLU A 196 -8.00 22.75 6.52
C GLU A 196 -8.21 23.60 7.78
N ALA A 197 -8.07 24.93 7.72
CA ALA A 197 -8.29 25.80 8.87
C ALA A 197 -9.74 25.78 9.41
N PHE A 198 -10.73 25.59 8.52
CA PHE A 198 -12.14 25.52 8.90
C PHE A 198 -12.69 24.09 9.06
N GLY A 199 -12.12 23.13 8.34
CA GLY A 199 -12.65 21.77 8.23
C GLY A 199 -11.83 20.71 8.96
N ASN A 200 -10.60 21.01 9.37
CA ASN A 200 -9.78 20.05 10.08
C ASN A 200 -9.71 20.37 11.58
N ALA A 201 -9.57 19.32 12.38
CA ALA A 201 -9.35 19.41 13.80
C ALA A 201 -8.20 18.48 14.23
N LYS A 202 -7.60 18.82 15.37
CA LYS A 202 -6.64 17.93 16.03
C LYS A 202 -7.39 16.75 16.65
N THR A 203 -6.99 15.53 16.28
CA THR A 203 -7.41 14.30 16.96
C THR A 203 -6.23 13.69 17.72
N VAL A 204 -6.51 12.66 18.53
CA VAL A 204 -5.46 11.94 19.28
C VAL A 204 -4.41 11.30 18.36
N ARG A 205 -4.81 10.91 17.13
CA ARG A 205 -3.96 10.18 16.17
C ARG A 205 -3.42 11.05 15.03
N ASN A 206 -4.01 12.22 14.78
CA ASN A 206 -3.62 13.11 13.68
C ASN A 206 -3.81 14.58 14.07
N ASN A 207 -2.73 15.37 13.98
CA ASN A 207 -2.76 16.79 14.32
C ASN A 207 -3.54 17.66 13.32
N ASN A 208 -3.90 17.12 12.15
CA ASN A 208 -4.64 17.81 11.09
C ASN A 208 -5.63 16.85 10.41
N SER A 209 -6.64 16.37 11.16
CA SER A 209 -7.65 15.45 10.62
C SER A 209 -8.80 16.22 10.00
N ARG A 210 -9.15 15.91 8.74
CA ARG A 210 -10.53 16.05 8.25
C ARG A 210 -11.44 15.08 8.98
#